data_AF-A0A1Q5EAU1-F1
#
_entry.id   AF-A0A1Q5EAU1-F1
#
_cell.length_a   1.000
_cell.length_b   1.000
_cell.length_c   1.000
_cell.angle_alpha   90.00
_cell.angle_beta   90.00
_cell.angle_gamma   90.00
#
_symmetry.space_group_name_H-M   'P 1'
#
loop_
_entity.id
_entity.type
_entity.pdbx_description
1 polymer ?
#
loop_
_entity_poly.entity_id
_entity_poly.type
_entity_poly.pdbx_seq_one_letter_code
_entity_poly.pdbx_strand_id
1 'polypeptide(L)' 'MTLTLTDVTLTYPDGDGRLTALDRVALDVPAGTLTAVVGPSGSGKS' A
#
# COMPACT_ATOMS: atom_id res chain seq x y z
N MET A 1 7.90 1.99 -18.47
CA MET A 1 8.43 1.54 -17.16
C MET A 1 7.26 0.95 -16.38
N THR A 2 7.44 -0.21 -15.78
CA THR A 2 6.45 -0.90 -14.93
C THR A 2 6.68 -0.50 -13.47
N LEU A 3 5.63 -0.52 -12.65
CA LEU A 3 5.75 -0.33 -11.20
C LEU A 3 5.52 -1.68 -10.51
N THR A 4 6.45 -2.07 -9.64
CA THR A 4 6.38 -3.32 -8.87
C THR A 4 6.63 -3.01 -7.40
N LEU A 5 5.74 -3.49 -6.54
CA LEU A 5 5.87 -3.52 -5.09
C LEU A 5 5.96 -4.97 -4.66
N THR A 6 6.96 -5.29 -3.83
CA THR A 6 7.19 -6.64 -3.32
C THR A 6 7.25 -6.61 -1.81
N ASP A 7 6.33 -7.32 -1.17
CA ASP A 7 6.30 -7.56 0.27
C ASP A 7 6.40 -6.26 1.12
N VAL A 8 5.70 -5.22 0.67
CA VAL A 8 5.79 -3.89 1.28
C VAL A 8 4.97 -3.86 2.58
N THR A 9 5.65 -3.52 3.67
CA THR A 9 5.04 -3.27 4.98
C THR A 9 5.27 -1.83 5.39
N LEU A 10 4.20 -1.13 5.76
CA LEU A 10 4.23 0.26 6.21
C LEU A 10 3.52 0.38 7.55
N THR A 11 4.22 0.95 8.54
CA THR A 11 3.70 1.13 9.89
C THR A 11 3.84 2.57 10.36
N TYR A 12 2.84 3.07 11.08
CA TYR A 12 2.87 4.36 11.75
C TYR A 12 2.91 4.19 13.28
N PRO A 13 3.56 5.10 14.02
CA PRO A 13 3.34 5.21 15.46
C PRO A 13 1.87 5.55 15.74
N ASP A 14 1.27 4.89 16.72
CA ASP A 14 -0.12 5.13 17.13
C ASP A 14 -0.24 5.06 18.66
N GLY A 15 -0.02 6.19 19.33
CA GLY A 15 0.11 6.26 20.78
C GLY A 15 1.25 5.36 21.29
N ASP A 16 0.92 4.46 22.21
CA ASP A 16 1.85 3.45 22.74
C ASP A 16 2.03 2.24 21.81
N GLY A 17 1.30 2.19 20.69
CA GLY A 17 1.27 1.10 19.74
C GLY A 17 1.82 1.43 18.35
N ARG A 18 1.61 0.49 17.43
CA ARG A 18 1.87 0.66 16.00
C ARG A 18 0.66 0.28 15.18
N LEU A 19 0.29 1.16 14.26
CA LEU A 19 -0.67 0.88 13.21
C LEU A 19 0.06 0.30 12.00
N THR A 20 -0.30 -0.89 11.57
CA THR A 20 0.16 -1.46 10.30
C THR A 20 -0.80 -1.04 9.20
N ALA A 21 -0.38 -0.07 8.38
CA ALA A 21 -1.19 0.48 7.29
C ALA A 21 -1.11 -0.37 6.02
N LEU A 22 0.05 -0.98 5.76
CA LEU A 22 0.25 -1.99 4.73
C LEU A 22 0.92 -3.20 5.38
N ASP A 23 0.37 -4.39 5.18
CA ASP A 23 0.94 -5.65 5.66
C ASP A 23 1.31 -6.52 4.45
N ARG A 24 2.61 -6.62 4.17
CA ARG A 24 3.18 -7.52 3.14
C ARG A 24 2.50 -7.42 1.78
N VAL A 25 2.24 -6.20 1.33
CA VAL A 25 1.50 -5.93 0.09
C VAL A 25 2.41 -6.15 -1.13
N ALA A 26 1.87 -6.86 -2.13
CA ALA A 26 2.48 -7.00 -3.45
C ALA A 26 1.54 -6.41 -4.52
N LEU A 27 2.10 -5.65 -5.46
CA LEU A 27 1.36 -5.02 -6.54
C LEU A 27 2.23 -4.91 -7.79
N ASP A 28 1.71 -5.36 -8.93
CA ASP A 28 2.31 -5.17 -10.24
C ASP A 28 1.41 -4.30 -11.12
N VAL A 29 1.97 -3.22 -11.64
CA VAL A 29 1.31 -2.31 -12.57
C VAL A 29 2.04 -2.36 -13.92
N PRO A 30 1.44 -2.99 -14.94
CA PRO A 30 2.02 -3.07 -16.28
C PRO A 30 2.14 -1.69 -16.93
N ALA A 31 3.15 -1.53 -17.79
CA ALA A 31 3.36 -0.29 -18.53
C ALA A 31 2.17 0.00 -19.46
N GLY A 32 1.77 1.27 -19.54
CA GLY A 32 0.65 1.71 -20.38
C GLY A 32 -0.74 1.45 -19.78
N THR A 33 -0.81 1.02 -18.51
CA THR A 33 -2.10 0.83 -17.81
C THR A 33 -2.43 2.01 -16.89
N LEU A 34 -3.73 2.26 -16.72
CA LEU A 34 -4.25 3.09 -15.65
C LEU A 34 -4.71 2.18 -14.52
N THR A 35 -4.06 2.29 -13.36
CA THR A 35 -4.44 1.55 -12.15
C THR A 35 -5.00 2.50 -11.11
N ALA A 36 -6.18 2.18 -10.56
CA ALA A 36 -6.80 2.95 -9.50
C ALA A 36 -6.83 2.13 -8.20
N VAL A 37 -6.37 2.73 -7.11
CA VAL A 37 -6.44 2.15 -5.76
C VAL A 37 -7.66 2.74 -5.05
N VAL A 38 -8.62 1.89 -4.67
CA VAL A 38 -9.89 2.29 -4.04
C VAL A 38 -10.12 1.57 -2.73
N GLY A 39 -10.89 2.18 -1.83
CA GLY A 39 -11.21 1.61 -0.52
C GLY A 39 -11.63 2.66 0.52
N PRO A 40 -12.25 2.25 1.64
CA PRO A 40 -12.73 3.14 2.71
C PRO A 40 -11.64 4.03 3.32
N SER A 41 -11.99 5.07 4.07
CA SER A 41 -10.98 5.85 4.80
C SER A 41 -10.15 4.95 5.74
N GLY A 42 -8.84 5.20 5.85
CA GLY A 42 -7.92 4.43 6.71
C GLY A 42 -7.39 3.10 6.14
N SER A 43 -7.77 2.71 4.92
CA SER A 43 -7.35 1.42 4.30
C SER A 43 -5.93 1.38 3.72
N GLY A 44 -5.06 2.35 4.02
CA GLY A 44 -3.65 2.33 3.58
C GLY A 44 -3.38 2.77 2.13
N LYS A 45 -4.32 3.47 1.49
CA LYS A 45 -4.16 3.98 0.10
C LYS A 45 -3.18 5.15 -0.04
N SER A 46 -2.79 5.79 1.06
CA SER A 46 -2.04 7.06 1.12
C SER A 46 -0.88 6.95 2.08
#